data_AF-A0A1J5H149-F1
#
_entry.id   AF-A0A1J5H149-F1
#
_cell.length_a   1.000
_cell.length_b   1.000
_cell.length_c   1.000
_cell.angle_alpha   90.00
_cell.angle_beta   90.00
_cell.angle_gamma   90.00
#
_symmetry.space_group_name_H-M   'P 1'
#
loop_
_entity.id
_entity.type
_entity.pdbx_description
1 polymer ?
#
loop_
_entity_poly.entity_id
_entity_poly.type
_entity_poly.pdbx_seq_one_letter_code
_entity_poly.pdbx_strand_id
1 'polypeptide(L)' 'MSTRRSDSAFPVSYNRDTDSLTEGMTKREYFSVLLMQSLTTSNMKFEDEYQKARLAVAEADALIDILAYEANPKA' A
#
# COMPACT_ATOMS: atom_id res chain seq x y z
N MET A 1 -29.22 9.15 -3.25
CA MET A 1 -28.66 9.91 -4.41
C MET A 1 -27.57 9.03 -5.02
N SER A 2 -27.79 8.54 -6.23
CA SER A 2 -26.79 7.78 -6.98
C SER A 2 -25.67 8.69 -7.48
N THR A 3 -24.49 8.11 -7.71
CA THR A 3 -23.39 8.76 -8.41
C THR A 3 -23.75 8.98 -9.88
N ARG A 4 -23.35 10.12 -10.44
CA ARG A 4 -23.45 10.43 -11.88
C ARG A 4 -22.11 10.97 -12.36
N ARG A 5 -21.75 10.76 -13.63
CA ARG A 5 -20.54 11.39 -14.22
C ARG A 5 -20.54 12.92 -14.15
N SER A 6 -21.71 13.56 -14.08
CA SER A 6 -21.80 15.02 -14.00
C SER A 6 -21.65 15.57 -12.57
N ASP A 7 -21.45 14.72 -11.56
CA ASP A 7 -21.24 15.18 -10.19
C ASP A 7 -19.81 15.70 -9.99
N SER A 8 -19.68 16.95 -9.57
CA SER A 8 -18.39 17.63 -9.37
C SER A 8 -17.53 17.06 -8.24
N ALA A 9 -18.12 16.24 -7.36
CA ALA A 9 -17.44 15.68 -6.19
C ALA A 9 -16.68 14.37 -6.49
N PHE A 10 -16.75 13.86 -7.74
CA PHE A 10 -16.15 12.57 -8.08
C PHE A 10 -15.07 12.72 -9.15
N PRO A 11 -13.89 12.10 -8.95
CA PRO A 11 -12.84 12.07 -9.98
C PRO A 11 -13.32 11.17 -11.12
N VAL A 12 -13.89 11.80 -12.15
CA VAL A 12 -14.39 11.09 -13.33
C VAL A 12 -13.21 10.80 -14.26
N SER A 13 -13.00 9.54 -14.58
CA SER A 13 -12.03 9.13 -15.58
C SER A 13 -12.46 9.65 -16.96
N TYR A 14 -11.52 10.09 -17.80
CA TYR A 14 -11.81 10.34 -19.22
C TYR A 14 -12.21 9.05 -19.95
N ASN A 15 -11.88 7.89 -19.40
CA ASN A 15 -12.22 6.58 -19.94
C ASN A 15 -13.59 6.10 -19.40
N ARG A 16 -14.58 6.09 -20.29
CA ARG A 16 -15.97 5.71 -20.01
C ARG A 16 -16.09 4.28 -19.48
N ASP A 17 -15.22 3.37 -19.93
CA ASP A 17 -15.31 1.95 -19.60
C ASP A 17 -14.87 1.69 -18.15
N THR A 18 -13.91 2.48 -17.65
CA THR A 18 -13.45 2.40 -16.26
C THR A 18 -14.43 3.01 -15.25
N ASP A 19 -15.30 3.94 -15.69
CA ASP A 19 -16.30 4.58 -14.83
C ASP A 19 -17.53 3.68 -14.56
N SER A 20 -17.70 2.60 -15.34
CA SER A 20 -18.84 1.68 -15.23
C SER A 20 -19.00 1.04 -13.85
N LEU A 21 -17.89 0.84 -13.13
CA LEU A 21 -17.89 0.31 -11.76
C LEU A 21 -18.50 1.29 -10.74
N THR A 22 -18.51 2.59 -11.05
CA THR A 22 -18.99 3.64 -10.16
C THR A 22 -20.44 4.01 -10.45
N GLU A 23 -20.92 3.75 -11.67
CA GLU A 23 -22.24 4.12 -12.16
C GLU A 23 -23.28 3.10 -11.67
N GLY A 24 -23.98 3.43 -10.59
CA GLY A 24 -24.94 2.54 -9.92
C GLY A 24 -24.76 2.47 -8.40
N MET A 25 -23.59 2.91 -7.91
CA MET A 25 -23.36 3.08 -6.47
C MET A 25 -24.09 4.32 -5.94
N THR A 26 -24.44 4.29 -4.66
CA THR A 26 -24.80 5.51 -3.95
C THR A 26 -23.55 6.32 -3.64
N LYS A 27 -23.70 7.63 -3.54
CA LYS A 27 -22.58 8.54 -3.20
C LYS A 27 -21.90 8.18 -1.88
N ARG A 28 -22.64 7.62 -0.93
CA ARG A 28 -22.10 7.14 0.36
C ARG A 28 -21.22 5.92 0.17
N GLU A 29 -21.66 4.94 -0.60
CA GLU A 29 -20.87 3.73 -0.86
C GLU A 29 -19.57 4.07 -1.59
N TYR A 30 -19.64 4.93 -2.61
CA TYR A 30 -18.46 5.39 -3.32
C TYR A 30 -17.48 6.14 -2.39
N PHE A 31 -17.98 7.03 -1.53
CA PHE A 31 -17.15 7.72 -0.55
C PHE A 31 -16.50 6.77 0.46
N SER A 32 -17.24 5.76 0.93
CA SER A 32 -16.69 4.71 1.80
C SER A 32 -15.57 3.92 1.14
N VAL A 33 -15.70 3.58 -0.14
CA VAL A 33 -14.65 2.89 -0.92
C VAL A 33 -13.41 3.78 -1.03
N LEU A 34 -13.57 5.06 -1.36
CA LEU A 34 -12.44 5.99 -1.43
C LEU A 34 -11.71 6.11 -0.08
N LEU A 35 -12.45 6.16 1.04
CA LEU A 35 -11.83 6.17 2.37
C LEU A 35 -11.07 4.88 2.66
N MET A 36 -11.65 3.70 2.40
CA MET A 36 -10.97 2.42 2.60
C MET A 36 -9.71 2.30 1.73
N GLN A 37 -9.80 2.74 0.47
CA GLN A 37 -8.66 2.72 -0.44
C GLN A 37 -7.58 3.68 0.03
N SER A 38 -7.94 4.90 0.46
CA SER A 38 -6.99 5.85 1.03
C SER A 38 -6.26 5.30 2.27
N LEU A 39 -6.98 4.64 3.18
CA LEU A 39 -6.38 3.98 4.36
C LEU A 39 -5.39 2.89 3.95
N THR A 40 -5.74 2.10 2.94
CA THR A 40 -4.87 1.06 2.40
C THR A 40 -3.59 1.65 1.79
N THR A 41 -3.73 2.70 0.96
CA THR A 41 -2.58 3.34 0.31
C THR A 41 -1.69 4.09 1.32
N SER A 42 -2.28 4.70 2.35
CA SER A 42 -1.52 5.39 3.40
C SER A 42 -0.59 4.47 4.18
N ASN A 43 -0.94 3.19 4.34
CA ASN A 43 -0.09 2.21 5.03
C ASN A 43 1.08 1.70 4.16
N MET A 44 1.02 1.86 2.82
CA MET A 44 2.03 1.28 1.93
C MET A 44 3.45 1.80 2.20
N LYS A 45 3.59 3.11 2.49
CA LYS A 45 4.92 3.68 2.74
C LYS A 45 5.54 3.16 4.04
N PHE A 46 4.71 3.02 5.08
CA PHE A 46 5.14 2.45 6.35
C PHE A 46 5.57 0.98 6.18
N GLU A 47 4.78 0.17 5.48
CA GLU A 47 5.10 -1.22 5.20
C GLU A 47 6.43 -1.34 4.41
N ASP A 48 6.65 -0.51 3.39
CA ASP A 48 7.90 -0.51 2.62
C ASP A 48 9.12 -0.15 3.49
N GLU A 49 9.04 0.92 4.29
CA GLU A 49 10.11 1.32 5.21
C GLU A 49 10.37 0.25 6.28
N TYR A 50 9.31 -0.38 6.81
CA TYR A 50 9.41 -1.46 7.78
C TYR A 50 10.10 -2.70 7.19
N GLN A 51 9.73 -3.12 5.98
CA GLN A 51 10.37 -4.27 5.32
C GLN A 51 11.85 -4.01 5.03
N LYS A 52 12.22 -2.79 4.63
CA LYS A 52 13.62 -2.40 4.44
C LYS A 52 14.42 -2.49 5.74
N ALA A 53 13.87 -1.95 6.83
CA ALA A 53 14.51 -2.04 8.14
C ALA A 53 14.69 -3.50 8.59
N ARG A 54 13.67 -4.34 8.37
CA ARG A 54 13.71 -5.76 8.71
C ARG A 54 14.77 -6.54 7.93
N LEU A 55 14.93 -6.26 6.63
CA LEU A 55 15.98 -6.85 5.81
C LEU A 55 17.37 -6.42 6.29
N ALA A 56 17.57 -5.14 6.59
CA ALA A 56 18.86 -4.64 7.07
C ALA A 56 19.28 -5.29 8.40
N VAL A 57 18.34 -5.56 9.31
CA VAL A 57 18.63 -6.30 10.55
C VAL A 57 19.03 -7.75 10.25
N ALA A 58 18.31 -8.44 9.36
CA ALA A 58 18.65 -9.81 8.99
C ALA A 58 20.03 -9.91 8.32
N GLU A 59 20.39 -8.93 7.49
CA GLU A 59 21.72 -8.84 6.87
C GLU A 59 22.82 -8.56 7.92
N ALA A 60 22.54 -7.69 8.89
CA ALA A 60 23.47 -7.41 9.98
C ALA A 60 23.71 -8.65 10.86
N ASP A 61 22.65 -9.40 11.19
CA ASP A 61 22.77 -10.65 11.95
C ASP A 61 23.61 -11.68 11.19
N ALA A 62 23.38 -11.84 9.88
CA ALA A 62 24.18 -12.74 9.05
C ALA A 62 25.67 -12.32 8.98
N LEU A 63 25.96 -11.02 8.92
CA LEU A 63 27.32 -10.51 8.95
C LEU A 63 28.00 -10.74 10.31
N ILE A 64 27.27 -10.59 11.41
CA ILE A 64 27.77 -10.88 12.75
C ILE A 64 28.16 -12.36 12.86
N ASP A 65 27.33 -13.27 12.34
CA ASP A 65 27.63 -14.70 12.34
C ASP A 65 28.91 -15.04 11.55
N ILE A 66 29.09 -14.41 10.38
CA ILE A 66 30.31 -14.58 9.58
C ILE A 66 31.53 -14.06 10.34
N LEU A 67 31.44 -12.87 10.92
CA LEU A 67 32.55 -12.28 11.70
C LEU A 67 32.88 -13.12 12.94
N ALA A 68 31.87 -13.67 13.61
CA ALA A 68 32.05 -14.55 14.76
C ALA A 68 32.75 -15.86 14.36
N TYR A 69 32.37 -16.44 13.21
CA TYR A 69 33.03 -17.62 12.64
C TYR A 69 34.49 -17.33 12.24
N GLU A 70 34.75 -16.22 11.56
CA GLU A 70 36.11 -15.81 11.19
C GLU A 70 36.99 -15.49 12.40
N ALA A 71 36.42 -14.91 13.46
CA ALA A 71 37.14 -14.60 14.70
C ALA A 71 37.51 -15.85 15.50
N ASN A 72 36.83 -16.99 15.30
CA ASN A 72 37.16 -18.24 15.98
C ASN A 72 36.89 -19.48 15.10
N PRO A 73 37.76 -19.77 14.12
CA PRO A 73 37.51 -20.75 13.06
C PRO A 73 37.61 -22.22 13.49
N LYS A 74 37.67 -22.51 14.79
CA LYS A 74 37.84 -23.86 15.36
C LYS A 74 36.79 -24.25 16.42
N ALA A 75 35.75 -23.44 16.62
CA ALA A 75 34.59 -23.80 17.44
C ALA A 75 33.54 -24.54 16.62
#